data_AF-A0A6B9YYV3-F1
#
_entry.id   AF-A0A6B9YYV3-F1
#
_cell.length_a   1.000
_cell.length_b   1.000
_cell.length_c   1.000
_cell.angle_alpha   90.00
_cell.angle_beta   90.00
_cell.angle_gamma   90.00
#
_symmetry.space_group_name_H-M   'P 1'
#
loop_
_entity.id
_entity.type
_entity.pdbx_description
1 polymer ?
#
loop_
_entity_poly.entity_id
_entity_poly.type
_entity_poly.pdbx_seq_one_letter_code
_entity_poly.pdbx_strand_id
1 'polypeptide(L)'
;MKSDMENNEWTDEEMSLKRFNKTNPFTVPSGYFEEAGERISSLVKLNQLKGDDMGQGFAVPQNYFDELTSNIQSRINIDSLAGNDEKGFTVPQGYFEELTHNIQSRISIQAAVNPAETGFAVPQDYFGNLQQQITGRIAVEEVFNTNAPAFAVPENYFEKLNQDILNKTVNKEAVLRKTIVRKLWASNTFKYATAACLALIVGAGAFLREAPQPLTHTQTLLHKQVSNIPVDEIKDYLELNVDANDTRSLIGNDKEINTDALDADLQDYIDVN
;
A
#
# COMPACT_ATOMS: atom_id res chain seq x y z
N MET A 1 -36.03 -37.15 -7.35
CA MET A 1 -36.27 -38.59 -7.15
C MET A 1 -36.88 -38.79 -5.78
N LYS A 2 -38.06 -39.42 -5.69
CA LYS A 2 -38.54 -39.97 -4.40
C LYS A 2 -37.72 -41.23 -4.16
N SER A 3 -36.98 -41.29 -3.05
CA SER A 3 -36.24 -42.48 -2.67
C SER A 3 -37.22 -43.46 -2.03
N ASP A 4 -37.57 -44.52 -2.76
CA ASP A 4 -38.30 -45.65 -2.21
C ASP A 4 -37.36 -46.43 -1.28
N MET A 5 -37.30 -46.02 -0.02
CA MET A 5 -36.55 -46.70 1.05
C MET A 5 -37.45 -47.78 1.65
N GLU A 6 -37.64 -48.88 0.92
CA GLU A 6 -38.54 -50.00 1.30
C GLU A 6 -38.00 -50.89 2.43
N ASN A 7 -36.95 -50.51 3.16
CA ASN A 7 -36.41 -51.34 4.23
C ASN A 7 -35.89 -50.51 5.41
N ASN A 8 -36.80 -49.84 6.12
CA ASN A 8 -36.51 -49.02 7.30
C ASN A 8 -37.17 -49.56 8.59
N GLU A 9 -37.49 -50.86 8.64
CA GLU A 9 -38.18 -51.51 9.76
C GLU A 9 -37.37 -51.46 11.08
N TRP A 10 -36.05 -51.30 10.97
CA TRP A 10 -35.12 -51.10 12.11
C TRP A 10 -35.35 -49.77 12.87
N THR A 11 -36.07 -48.80 12.29
CA THR A 11 -36.32 -47.50 12.94
C THR A 11 -37.38 -47.56 14.04
N ASP A 12 -38.20 -48.61 14.08
CA ASP A 12 -39.29 -48.77 15.04
C ASP A 12 -38.89 -49.55 16.31
N GLU A 13 -37.79 -50.33 16.23
CA GLU A 13 -37.23 -51.15 17.31
C GLU A 13 -36.46 -50.32 18.35
N GLU A 14 -35.85 -49.21 17.94
CA GLU A 14 -35.05 -48.36 18.81
C GLU A 14 -35.82 -47.10 19.24
N MET A 15 -36.23 -47.06 20.51
CA MET A 15 -36.99 -45.95 21.11
C MET A 15 -36.26 -44.59 21.00
N SER A 16 -34.93 -44.64 20.89
CA SER A 16 -34.05 -43.49 20.69
C SER A 16 -34.24 -42.80 19.34
N LEU A 17 -34.56 -43.55 18.27
CA LEU A 17 -34.72 -43.05 16.90
C LEU A 17 -36.07 -42.38 16.65
N LYS A 18 -37.09 -42.69 17.46
CA LYS A 18 -38.43 -42.06 17.41
C LYS A 18 -38.41 -40.58 17.79
N ARG A 19 -37.34 -40.10 18.42
CA ARG A 19 -37.16 -38.69 18.79
C ARG A 19 -36.65 -37.81 17.65
N PHE A 20 -36.17 -38.41 16.56
CA PHE A 20 -35.66 -37.68 15.40
C PHE A 20 -36.68 -37.69 14.26
N ASN A 21 -36.88 -36.54 13.62
CA ASN A 21 -37.77 -36.43 12.46
C ASN A 21 -37.16 -37.25 11.30
N LYS A 22 -37.95 -38.14 10.68
CA LYS A 22 -37.54 -38.95 9.51
C LYS A 22 -37.23 -38.10 8.27
N THR A 23 -37.54 -36.80 8.31
CA THR A 23 -37.30 -35.83 7.24
C THR A 23 -35.91 -35.24 7.39
N ASN A 24 -35.07 -35.37 6.36
CA ASN A 24 -33.72 -34.82 6.34
C ASN A 24 -33.76 -33.28 6.43
N PRO A 25 -33.22 -32.65 7.50
CA PRO A 25 -33.23 -31.20 7.65
C PRO A 25 -32.14 -30.49 6.82
N PHE A 26 -31.20 -31.23 6.24
CA PHE A 26 -30.12 -30.68 5.44
C PHE A 26 -30.62 -30.41 4.02
N THR A 27 -30.87 -29.14 3.72
CA THR A 27 -31.16 -28.68 2.37
C THR A 27 -29.92 -28.02 1.80
N VAL A 28 -29.56 -28.37 0.57
CA VAL A 28 -28.54 -27.63 -0.17
C VAL A 28 -29.21 -26.48 -0.91
N PRO A 29 -28.50 -25.35 -1.10
CA PRO A 29 -28.96 -24.28 -1.98
C PRO A 29 -29.22 -24.79 -3.40
N SER A 30 -30.17 -24.19 -4.10
CA SER A 30 -30.39 -24.45 -5.53
C SER A 30 -29.12 -24.18 -6.33
N GLY A 31 -28.73 -25.08 -7.23
CA GLY A 31 -27.50 -24.93 -8.02
C GLY A 31 -26.25 -25.52 -7.37
N TYR A 32 -26.31 -25.98 -6.12
CA TYR A 32 -25.13 -26.47 -5.39
C TYR A 32 -24.43 -27.63 -6.11
N PHE A 33 -25.19 -28.59 -6.63
CA PHE A 33 -24.65 -29.76 -7.32
C PHE A 33 -24.43 -29.52 -8.81
N GLU A 34 -25.21 -28.64 -9.43
CA GLU A 34 -25.04 -28.21 -10.81
C GLU A 34 -23.69 -27.51 -11.00
N GLU A 35 -23.30 -26.64 -10.06
CA GLU A 35 -22.03 -25.90 -10.09
C GLU A 35 -20.86 -26.66 -9.47
N ALA A 36 -21.11 -27.77 -8.75
CA ALA A 36 -20.07 -28.49 -8.02
C ALA A 36 -18.95 -28.98 -8.94
N GLY A 37 -19.28 -29.48 -10.14
CA GLY A 37 -18.30 -29.96 -11.11
C GLY A 37 -17.37 -28.84 -11.61
N GLU A 38 -17.93 -27.67 -11.90
CA GLU A 38 -17.15 -26.50 -12.33
C GLU A 38 -16.26 -25.98 -11.21
N ARG A 39 -16.80 -25.88 -9.98
CA ARG A 39 -16.04 -25.48 -8.79
C ARG A 39 -14.88 -26.43 -8.54
N ILE A 40 -15.10 -27.74 -8.57
CA ILE A 40 -14.05 -28.74 -8.39
C ILE A 40 -13.01 -28.62 -9.51
N SER A 41 -13.41 -28.46 -10.77
CA SER A 41 -12.47 -28.27 -11.89
C SER A 41 -11.63 -27.00 -11.71
N SER A 42 -12.22 -25.89 -11.28
CA SER A 42 -11.51 -24.64 -11.02
C SER A 42 -10.47 -24.78 -9.90
N LEU A 43 -10.83 -25.45 -8.80
CA LEU A 43 -9.93 -25.70 -7.67
C LEU A 43 -8.79 -26.64 -8.04
N VAL A 44 -9.07 -27.67 -8.84
CA VAL A 44 -8.06 -28.59 -9.36
C VAL A 44 -7.08 -27.84 -10.28
N LYS A 45 -7.57 -26.98 -11.18
CA LYS A 45 -6.72 -26.14 -12.03
C LYS A 45 -5.86 -25.18 -11.21
N LEU A 46 -6.43 -24.53 -10.19
CA LEU A 46 -5.67 -23.66 -9.28
C LEU A 46 -4.58 -24.42 -8.52
N ASN A 47 -4.85 -25.64 -8.07
CA ASN A 47 -3.85 -26.47 -7.41
C ASN A 47 -2.77 -26.98 -8.38
N GLN A 48 -3.12 -27.26 -9.64
CA GLN A 48 -2.14 -27.61 -10.68
C GLN A 48 -1.26 -26.42 -11.05
N LEU A 49 -1.79 -25.20 -11.03
CA LEU A 49 -1.03 -23.95 -11.23
C LEU A 49 -0.10 -23.62 -10.04
N LYS A 50 -0.32 -24.27 -8.89
CA LYS A 50 0.55 -24.16 -7.70
C LYS A 50 1.75 -25.14 -7.77
N GLY A 51 1.76 -26.06 -8.74
CA GLY A 51 2.82 -27.05 -8.93
C GLY A 51 3.97 -26.55 -9.80
N ASP A 52 5.19 -26.81 -9.33
CA ASP A 52 6.52 -26.68 -9.97
C ASP A 52 7.14 -25.32 -10.25
N ASP A 53 6.42 -24.20 -10.18
CA ASP A 53 7.05 -22.87 -10.14
C ASP A 53 6.39 -21.98 -9.09
N MET A 54 6.81 -22.15 -7.83
CA MET A 54 6.49 -21.22 -6.73
C MET A 54 7.09 -19.82 -6.93
N GLY A 55 7.63 -19.49 -8.11
CA GLY A 55 8.37 -18.26 -8.36
C GLY A 55 7.55 -17.00 -8.59
N GLN A 56 6.42 -17.03 -9.33
CA GLN A 56 5.96 -15.77 -9.94
C GLN A 56 4.45 -15.51 -10.06
N GLY A 57 3.56 -16.46 -9.73
CA GLY A 57 2.13 -16.27 -9.98
C GLY A 57 1.32 -15.64 -8.83
N PHE A 58 1.62 -16.00 -7.59
CA PHE A 58 0.81 -15.64 -6.41
C PHE A 58 1.63 -15.45 -5.13
N ALA A 59 2.97 -15.41 -5.24
CA ALA A 59 3.85 -15.10 -4.12
C ALA A 59 3.93 -13.58 -3.95
N VAL A 60 3.75 -13.11 -2.72
CA VAL A 60 4.03 -11.72 -2.40
C VAL A 60 5.52 -11.47 -2.70
N PRO A 61 5.87 -10.44 -3.49
CA PRO A 61 7.26 -10.14 -3.81
C PRO A 61 8.11 -9.99 -2.56
N GLN A 62 9.37 -10.39 -2.66
CA GLN A 62 10.34 -10.18 -1.59
C GLN A 62 10.39 -8.68 -1.25
N ASN A 63 10.35 -8.34 0.05
CA ASN A 63 10.32 -6.97 0.59
C ASN A 63 9.04 -6.15 0.31
N TYR A 64 7.96 -6.73 -0.22
CA TYR A 64 6.70 -6.00 -0.46
C TYR A 64 6.21 -5.27 0.80
N PHE A 65 6.18 -5.95 1.95
CA PHE A 65 5.68 -5.36 3.19
C PHE A 65 6.66 -4.36 3.80
N ASP A 66 7.97 -4.55 3.59
CA ASP A 66 9.01 -3.63 4.05
C ASP A 66 8.93 -2.29 3.28
N GLU A 67 8.70 -2.36 1.97
CA GLU A 67 8.55 -1.19 1.11
C GLU A 67 7.16 -0.56 1.17
N LEU A 68 6.12 -1.33 1.54
CA LEU A 68 4.73 -0.86 1.58
C LEU A 68 4.57 0.37 2.47
N THR A 69 5.20 0.37 3.64
CA THR A 69 5.12 1.50 4.58
C THR A 69 5.71 2.77 3.97
N SER A 70 6.88 2.67 3.33
CA SER A 70 7.53 3.79 2.65
C SER A 70 6.69 4.28 1.45
N ASN A 71 6.11 3.36 0.69
CA ASN A 71 5.26 3.67 -0.45
C ASN A 71 3.99 4.42 -0.02
N ILE A 72 3.33 3.96 1.04
CA ILE A 72 2.13 4.59 1.61
C ILE A 72 2.48 5.99 2.12
N GLN A 73 3.56 6.16 2.88
CA GLN A 73 3.98 7.47 3.37
C GLN A 73 4.33 8.44 2.23
N SER A 74 5.01 7.96 1.20
CA SER A 74 5.29 8.74 -0.01
C SER A 74 4.01 9.22 -0.69
N ARG A 75 3.02 8.34 -0.85
CA ARG A 75 1.71 8.70 -1.43
C ARG A 75 0.95 9.71 -0.58
N ILE A 76 0.88 9.51 0.73
CA ILE A 76 0.22 10.44 1.66
C ILE A 76 0.88 11.83 1.58
N ASN A 77 2.22 11.87 1.50
CA ASN A 77 2.95 13.12 1.37
C ASN A 77 2.64 13.81 0.03
N ILE A 78 2.59 13.06 -1.07
CA ILE A 78 2.22 13.61 -2.39
C ILE A 78 0.79 14.15 -2.37
N ASP A 79 -0.16 13.41 -1.81
CA ASP A 79 -1.56 13.85 -1.70
C ASP A 79 -1.69 15.10 -0.80
N SER A 80 -0.93 15.19 0.29
CA SER A 80 -0.95 16.37 1.15
C SER A 80 -0.31 17.61 0.52
N LEU A 81 0.64 17.42 -0.41
CA LEU A 81 1.28 18.49 -1.18
C LEU A 81 0.46 18.92 -2.41
N ALA A 82 -0.30 18.00 -3.01
CA ALA A 82 -1.13 18.26 -4.18
C ALA A 82 -2.38 19.11 -3.85
N GLY A 83 -2.75 19.21 -2.57
CA GLY A 83 -3.95 19.94 -2.15
C GLY A 83 -5.23 19.27 -2.64
N ASN A 84 -6.32 19.41 -1.89
CA ASN A 84 -7.62 18.81 -2.22
C ASN A 84 -8.29 19.36 -3.50
N ASP A 85 -7.58 20.15 -4.31
CA ASP A 85 -8.14 20.90 -5.44
C ASP A 85 -7.60 20.50 -6.83
N GLU A 86 -6.60 19.62 -6.94
CA GLU A 86 -6.14 19.13 -8.26
C GLU A 86 -6.07 17.59 -8.38
N LYS A 87 -7.16 17.03 -8.89
CA LYS A 87 -7.21 15.97 -9.94
C LYS A 87 -6.12 14.88 -9.94
N GLY A 88 -5.80 14.30 -8.79
CA GLY A 88 -5.14 12.98 -8.78
C GLY A 88 -6.15 11.93 -9.23
N PHE A 89 -5.95 11.32 -10.41
CA PHE A 89 -6.77 10.23 -10.97
C PHE A 89 -8.10 10.58 -11.67
N THR A 90 -8.27 11.79 -12.20
CA THR A 90 -9.38 12.02 -13.14
C THR A 90 -8.92 11.68 -14.57
N VAL A 91 -9.66 10.83 -15.27
CA VAL A 91 -9.45 10.67 -16.71
C VAL A 91 -9.65 12.01 -17.43
N PRO A 92 -8.90 12.30 -18.50
CA PRO A 92 -9.12 13.50 -19.30
C PRO A 92 -10.58 13.57 -19.78
N GLN A 93 -11.13 14.79 -19.83
CA GLN A 93 -12.43 15.01 -20.45
C GLN A 93 -12.41 14.49 -21.89
N GLY A 94 -13.35 13.63 -22.28
CA GLY A 94 -13.40 13.07 -23.62
C GLY A 94 -12.74 11.69 -23.78
N TYR A 95 -12.04 11.17 -22.76
CA TYR A 95 -11.28 9.91 -22.87
C TYR A 95 -12.18 8.73 -23.28
N PHE A 96 -13.36 8.60 -22.68
CA PHE A 96 -14.26 7.49 -22.96
C PHE A 96 -15.00 7.66 -24.29
N GLU A 97 -15.31 8.89 -24.70
CA GLU A 97 -15.88 9.17 -26.02
C GLU A 97 -14.86 8.85 -27.12
N GLU A 98 -13.60 9.26 -26.96
CA GLU A 98 -12.53 8.98 -27.91
C GLU A 98 -12.20 7.49 -28.00
N LEU A 99 -12.11 6.82 -26.84
CA LEU A 99 -11.92 5.37 -26.78
C LEU A 99 -13.05 4.63 -27.51
N THR A 100 -14.29 5.03 -27.27
CA THR A 100 -15.47 4.44 -27.93
C THR A 100 -15.41 4.62 -29.44
N HIS A 101 -15.10 5.84 -29.90
CA HIS A 101 -14.95 6.14 -31.32
C HIS A 101 -13.80 5.33 -31.96
N ASN A 102 -12.67 5.20 -31.28
CA ASN A 102 -11.52 4.42 -31.74
C ASN A 102 -11.88 2.93 -31.89
N ILE A 103 -12.53 2.36 -30.87
CA ILE A 103 -12.99 0.96 -30.90
C ILE A 103 -13.95 0.73 -32.07
N GLN A 104 -14.95 1.60 -32.26
CA GLN A 104 -15.91 1.48 -33.36
C GLN A 104 -15.23 1.63 -34.74
N SER A 105 -14.27 2.56 -34.87
CA SER A 105 -13.47 2.71 -36.08
C SER A 105 -12.65 1.46 -36.39
N ARG A 106 -12.02 0.85 -35.38
CA ARG A 106 -11.23 -0.38 -35.55
C ARG A 106 -12.11 -1.58 -35.93
N ILE A 107 -13.29 -1.71 -35.32
CA ILE A 107 -14.24 -2.78 -35.64
C ILE A 107 -14.76 -2.63 -37.07
N SER A 108 -15.10 -1.41 -37.49
CA SER A 108 -15.59 -1.17 -38.86
C SER A 108 -14.51 -1.39 -39.92
N ILE A 109 -13.27 -0.97 -39.65
CA ILE A 109 -12.12 -1.31 -40.51
C ILE A 109 -11.92 -2.83 -40.57
N GLN A 110 -11.97 -3.52 -39.42
CA GLN A 110 -11.78 -4.97 -39.38
C GLN A 110 -12.91 -5.75 -40.06
N ALA A 111 -14.15 -5.26 -40.00
CA ALA A 111 -15.28 -5.86 -40.71
C ALA A 111 -15.23 -5.61 -42.23
N ALA A 112 -14.62 -4.50 -42.66
CA ALA A 112 -14.44 -4.17 -44.07
C ALA A 112 -13.20 -4.84 -44.70
N VAL A 113 -12.22 -5.24 -43.90
CA VAL A 113 -11.00 -5.94 -44.35
C VAL A 113 -11.23 -7.44 -44.29
N ASN A 114 -11.17 -8.12 -45.44
CA ASN A 114 -11.20 -9.58 -45.51
C ASN A 114 -10.05 -10.18 -44.68
N PRO A 115 -10.27 -11.24 -43.88
CA PRO A 115 -9.21 -11.87 -43.07
C PRO A 115 -8.05 -12.48 -43.90
N ALA A 116 -8.19 -12.55 -45.22
CA ALA A 116 -7.13 -12.94 -46.14
C ALA A 116 -6.16 -11.80 -46.51
N GLU A 117 -6.55 -10.54 -46.31
CA GLU A 117 -5.74 -9.34 -46.56
C GLU A 117 -5.32 -8.68 -45.24
N THR A 118 -4.76 -9.46 -44.33
CA THR A 118 -4.04 -8.86 -43.20
C THR A 118 -2.92 -7.98 -43.75
N GLY A 119 -2.83 -6.73 -43.30
CA GLY A 119 -1.83 -5.73 -43.71
C GLY A 119 -0.36 -6.07 -43.37
N PHE A 120 -0.06 -7.35 -43.16
CA PHE A 120 1.27 -7.93 -43.06
C PHE A 120 1.67 -8.72 -44.33
N ALA A 121 0.86 -8.64 -45.40
CA ALA A 121 1.27 -9.17 -46.70
C ALA A 121 2.30 -8.23 -47.34
N VAL A 122 3.46 -8.79 -47.72
CA VAL A 122 4.44 -8.05 -48.53
C VAL A 122 3.80 -7.66 -49.87
N PRO A 123 4.09 -6.45 -50.40
CA PRO A 123 3.60 -6.04 -51.70
C PRO A 123 3.90 -7.07 -52.78
N GLN A 124 3.00 -7.20 -53.75
CA GLN A 124 3.26 -7.98 -54.96
C GLN A 124 4.57 -7.50 -55.56
N ASP A 125 5.50 -8.43 -55.82
CA ASP A 125 6.84 -8.15 -56.39
C ASP A 125 7.87 -7.47 -55.45
N TYR A 126 7.61 -7.43 -54.12
CA TYR A 126 8.61 -7.01 -53.12
C TYR A 126 9.92 -7.78 -53.25
N PHE A 127 9.84 -9.11 -53.31
CA PHE A 127 11.03 -9.96 -53.41
C PHE A 127 11.67 -9.95 -54.80
N GLY A 128 10.92 -9.64 -55.86
CA GLY A 128 11.47 -9.57 -57.23
C GLY A 128 12.37 -8.35 -57.41
N ASN A 129 11.96 -7.18 -56.88
CA ASN A 129 12.74 -5.94 -56.97
C ASN A 129 13.76 -5.77 -55.84
N LEU A 130 13.69 -6.57 -54.78
CA LEU A 130 14.60 -6.49 -53.63
C LEU A 130 16.07 -6.58 -54.05
N GLN A 131 16.40 -7.52 -54.94
CA GLN A 131 17.77 -7.71 -55.41
C GLN A 131 18.30 -6.46 -56.10
N GLN A 132 17.52 -5.87 -57.00
CA GLN A 132 17.91 -4.66 -57.74
C GLN A 132 18.01 -3.45 -56.81
N GLN A 133 17.13 -3.33 -55.81
CA GLN A 133 17.20 -2.28 -54.80
C GLN A 133 18.44 -2.39 -53.91
N ILE A 134 18.79 -3.61 -53.48
CA ILE A 134 20.00 -3.85 -52.69
C ILE A 134 21.24 -3.51 -53.52
N THR A 135 21.35 -4.00 -54.75
CA THR A 135 22.48 -3.68 -55.63
C THR A 135 22.57 -2.18 -55.93
N GLY A 136 21.44 -1.51 -56.16
CA GLY A 136 21.38 -0.07 -56.36
C GLY A 136 21.86 0.71 -55.14
N ARG A 137 21.46 0.30 -53.93
CA ARG A 137 21.94 0.91 -52.68
C ARG A 137 23.43 0.70 -52.45
N ILE A 138 23.94 -0.51 -52.71
CA ILE A 138 25.38 -0.81 -52.58
C ILE A 138 26.19 0.05 -53.55
N ALA A 139 25.75 0.17 -54.81
CA ALA A 139 26.44 1.00 -55.80
C ALA A 139 26.43 2.50 -55.41
N VAL A 140 25.31 2.98 -54.86
CA VAL A 140 25.21 4.33 -54.31
C VAL A 140 26.17 4.50 -53.13
N GLU A 141 26.16 3.59 -52.16
CA GLU A 141 27.07 3.62 -51.02
C GLU A 141 28.54 3.53 -51.42
N GLU A 142 28.89 2.76 -52.45
CA GLU A 142 30.26 2.66 -52.98
C GLU A 142 30.71 3.98 -53.62
N VAL A 143 29.82 4.64 -54.37
CA VAL A 143 30.09 5.96 -54.96
C VAL A 143 30.17 7.07 -53.90
N PHE A 144 29.37 6.98 -52.83
CA PHE A 144 29.38 7.91 -51.71
C PHE A 144 30.35 7.53 -50.58
N ASN A 145 31.08 6.41 -50.71
CA ASN A 145 32.17 6.00 -49.82
C ASN A 145 33.43 6.86 -50.04
N THR A 146 33.25 8.17 -50.16
CA THR A 146 34.29 9.11 -49.77
C THR A 146 34.53 8.88 -48.28
N ASN A 147 35.76 8.51 -47.91
CA ASN A 147 36.27 8.21 -46.55
C ASN A 147 36.10 9.34 -45.52
N ALA A 148 35.11 10.23 -45.66
CA ALA A 148 34.74 11.20 -44.65
C ALA A 148 33.80 10.52 -43.66
N PRO A 149 34.17 10.42 -42.36
CA PRO A 149 33.25 9.92 -41.36
C PRO A 149 32.05 10.88 -41.31
N ALA A 150 30.88 10.43 -41.75
CA ALA A 150 29.63 11.20 -41.69
C ALA A 150 29.27 11.63 -40.25
N PHE A 151 29.92 11.03 -39.25
CA PHE A 151 29.80 11.34 -37.83
C PHE A 151 31.16 11.63 -37.18
N ALA A 152 32.01 12.42 -37.87
CA ALA A 152 33.25 12.92 -37.28
C ALA A 152 32.94 14.04 -36.27
N VAL A 153 33.46 13.92 -35.05
CA VAL A 153 33.42 15.02 -34.08
C VAL A 153 34.31 16.16 -34.62
N PRO A 154 33.87 17.43 -34.56
CA PRO A 154 34.69 18.57 -34.99
C PRO A 154 36.04 18.60 -34.26
N GLU A 155 37.09 19.06 -34.94
CA GLU A 155 38.40 19.27 -34.30
C GLU A 155 38.25 20.16 -33.05
N ASN A 156 38.93 19.77 -31.96
CA ASN A 156 38.96 20.48 -30.68
C ASN A 156 37.60 20.61 -29.95
N TYR A 157 36.59 19.79 -30.29
CA TYR A 157 35.33 19.75 -29.54
C TYR A 157 35.54 19.49 -28.04
N PHE A 158 36.41 18.51 -27.71
CA PHE A 158 36.65 18.12 -26.33
C PHE A 158 37.47 19.16 -25.56
N GLU A 159 38.48 19.79 -26.16
CA GLU A 159 39.17 20.95 -25.60
C GLU A 159 38.21 22.11 -25.28
N LYS A 160 37.32 22.45 -26.23
CA LYS A 160 36.34 23.53 -26.04
C LYS A 160 35.34 23.20 -24.94
N LEU A 161 34.84 21.96 -24.91
CA LEU A 161 33.95 21.48 -23.86
C LEU A 161 34.62 21.53 -22.48
N ASN A 162 35.89 21.12 -22.38
CA ASN A 162 36.63 21.13 -21.13
C ASN A 162 36.86 22.58 -20.62
N GLN A 163 37.24 23.49 -21.52
CA GLN A 163 37.34 24.92 -21.20
C GLN A 163 36.00 25.51 -20.73
N ASP A 164 34.89 25.18 -21.41
CA ASP A 164 33.55 25.64 -21.03
C ASP A 164 33.12 25.11 -19.66
N ILE A 165 33.44 23.86 -19.33
CA ILE A 165 33.17 23.27 -18.01
C ILE A 165 33.99 23.99 -16.94
N LEU A 166 35.30 24.17 -17.14
CA LEU A 166 36.17 24.86 -16.18
C LEU A 166 35.75 26.32 -15.95
N ASN A 167 35.38 27.04 -17.01
CA ASN A 167 34.87 28.40 -16.90
C ASN A 167 33.55 28.48 -16.11
N LYS A 168 32.66 27.50 -16.28
CA LYS A 168 31.37 27.46 -15.56
C LYS A 168 31.47 26.98 -14.12
N THR A 169 32.52 26.23 -13.78
CA THR A 169 32.65 25.53 -12.47
C THR A 169 33.73 26.10 -11.57
N VAL A 170 34.88 26.50 -12.12
CA VAL A 170 36.05 26.95 -11.33
C VAL A 170 36.17 28.47 -11.30
N ASN A 171 35.87 29.16 -12.40
CA ASN A 171 35.93 30.64 -12.49
C ASN A 171 34.63 31.34 -12.07
N LYS A 172 33.81 30.69 -11.23
CA LYS A 172 32.70 31.38 -10.57
C LYS A 172 33.31 32.17 -9.42
N GLU A 173 33.70 33.42 -9.70
CA GLU A 173 33.97 34.40 -8.65
C GLU A 173 32.87 34.25 -7.61
N ALA A 174 33.27 33.88 -6.40
CA ALA A 174 32.35 33.77 -5.28
C ALA A 174 31.62 35.11 -5.23
N VAL A 175 30.32 35.11 -5.53
CA VAL A 175 29.47 36.25 -5.27
C VAL A 175 29.56 36.44 -3.76
N LEU A 176 30.47 37.31 -3.32
CA LEU A 176 30.56 37.80 -1.97
C LEU A 176 29.28 38.59 -1.76
N ARG A 177 28.19 37.86 -1.47
CA ARG A 177 26.98 38.45 -0.94
C ARG A 177 27.43 39.09 0.36
N LYS A 178 27.65 40.41 0.33
CA LYS A 178 27.88 41.23 1.51
C LYS A 178 26.63 41.09 2.37
N THR A 179 26.60 40.08 3.23
CA THR A 179 25.53 39.90 4.20
C THR A 179 25.66 41.08 5.16
N ILE A 180 24.67 41.97 5.13
CA ILE A 180 24.58 43.05 6.10
C ILE A 180 24.23 42.37 7.44
N VAL A 181 25.23 42.25 8.32
CA VAL A 181 25.00 41.78 9.69
C VAL A 181 24.28 42.89 10.44
N ARG A 182 22.94 42.84 10.50
CA ARG A 182 22.15 43.71 11.37
C ARG A 182 22.16 43.11 12.77
N LYS A 183 22.72 43.85 13.73
CA LYS A 183 22.67 43.50 15.16
C LYS A 183 21.23 43.68 15.66
N LEU A 184 20.48 42.58 15.78
CA LEU A 184 19.05 42.57 16.12
C LEU A 184 18.73 42.91 17.59
N TRP A 185 19.73 43.13 18.42
CA TRP A 185 19.54 43.53 19.82
C TRP A 185 20.25 44.84 20.09
N ALA A 186 19.49 45.93 19.94
CA ALA A 186 19.84 47.23 20.48
C ALA A 186 19.37 47.30 21.94
N SER A 187 20.32 47.46 22.84
CA SER A 187 20.16 47.53 24.28
C SER A 187 19.33 48.74 24.72
N ASN A 188 18.11 48.50 25.21
CA ASN A 188 17.50 49.16 26.38
C ASN A 188 16.05 48.69 26.66
N THR A 189 15.41 47.96 25.74
CA THR A 189 14.05 47.40 25.92
C THR A 189 13.97 46.22 26.90
N PHE A 190 15.08 45.49 27.11
CA PHE A 190 15.11 44.37 28.04
C PHE A 190 14.86 44.77 29.51
N LYS A 191 15.13 46.03 29.88
CA LYS A 191 14.91 46.54 31.25
C LYS A 191 13.43 46.65 31.60
N TYR A 192 12.57 46.87 30.61
CA TYR A 192 11.12 46.97 30.82
C TYR A 192 10.43 45.60 30.70
N ALA A 193 10.97 44.69 29.88
CA ALA A 193 10.46 43.32 29.76
C ALA A 193 10.53 42.55 31.09
N THR A 194 11.62 42.70 31.85
CA THR A 194 11.77 42.05 33.15
C THR A 194 10.73 42.54 34.17
N ALA A 195 10.44 43.84 34.22
CA ALA A 195 9.42 44.39 35.10
C ALA A 195 8.01 43.88 34.77
N ALA A 196 7.66 43.78 33.48
CA ALA A 196 6.37 43.25 33.04
C ALA A 196 6.19 41.77 33.38
N CYS A 197 7.24 40.95 33.20
CA CYS A 197 7.20 39.54 33.57
C CYS A 197 7.00 39.34 35.07
N LEU A 198 7.67 40.13 35.91
CA LEU A 198 7.49 40.07 37.36
C LEU A 198 6.06 40.48 37.77
N ALA A 199 5.50 41.52 37.15
CA ALA A 199 4.12 41.93 37.39
C ALA A 199 3.10 40.85 36.98
N LEU A 200 3.32 40.17 35.84
CA LEU A 200 2.47 39.06 35.40
C LEU A 200 2.55 37.85 36.33
N ILE A 201 3.74 37.50 36.82
CA ILE A 201 3.91 36.36 37.74
C ILE A 201 3.20 36.64 39.07
N VAL A 202 3.36 37.85 39.62
CA VAL A 202 2.69 38.23 40.87
C VAL A 202 1.18 38.34 40.69
N GLY A 203 0.72 38.92 39.58
CA GLY A 203 -0.70 39.01 39.24
C GLY A 203 -1.36 37.65 39.03
N ALA A 204 -0.71 36.76 38.26
CA ALA A 204 -1.20 35.40 38.03
C ALA A 204 -1.17 34.56 39.32
N GLY A 205 -0.14 34.71 40.16
CA GLY A 205 -0.05 34.02 41.44
C GLY A 205 -1.14 34.44 42.45
N ALA A 206 -1.53 35.71 42.45
CA ALA A 206 -2.65 36.19 43.26
C ALA A 206 -4.00 35.71 42.70
N PHE A 207 -4.18 35.72 41.39
CA PHE A 207 -5.40 35.26 40.73
C PHE A 207 -5.63 33.75 40.86
N LEU A 208 -4.57 32.94 40.73
CA LEU A 208 -4.64 31.48 40.86
C LEU A 208 -4.83 31.01 42.31
N ARG A 209 -4.64 31.87 43.32
CA ARG A 209 -4.97 31.57 44.72
C ARG A 209 -6.48 31.60 45.01
N GLU A 210 -7.26 32.32 44.21
CA GLU A 210 -8.73 32.37 44.32
C GLU A 210 -9.43 31.43 43.33
N ALA A 211 -8.67 30.74 42.48
CA ALA A 211 -9.22 29.75 41.56
C ALA A 211 -9.65 28.47 42.31
N PRO A 212 -10.88 27.96 42.10
CA PRO A 212 -11.29 26.67 42.64
C PRO A 212 -10.35 25.57 42.12
N GLN A 213 -9.88 24.71 43.03
CA GLN A 213 -9.08 23.53 42.69
C GLN A 213 -9.81 22.69 41.61
N PRO A 214 -9.13 22.18 40.57
CA PRO A 214 -9.77 21.31 39.59
C PRO A 214 -10.21 20.01 40.28
N LEU A 215 -11.48 19.65 40.09
CA LEU A 215 -12.06 18.39 40.56
C LEU A 215 -11.27 17.21 39.97
N THR A 216 -10.52 16.50 40.80
CA THR A 216 -9.90 15.23 40.44
C THR A 216 -11.01 14.20 40.19
N HIS A 217 -11.20 13.79 38.94
CA HIS A 217 -12.16 12.75 38.57
C HIS A 217 -11.59 11.37 38.92
N THR A 218 -11.60 10.99 40.21
CA THR A 218 -11.03 9.71 40.67
C THR A 218 -11.91 8.50 40.42
N GLN A 219 -13.16 8.65 39.97
CA GLN A 219 -14.05 7.51 39.74
C GLN A 219 -14.96 7.73 38.52
N THR A 220 -14.50 7.31 37.35
CA THR A 220 -15.38 7.16 36.18
C THR A 220 -16.28 5.94 36.41
N LEU A 221 -17.55 5.98 35.96
CA LEU A 221 -18.51 4.88 36.19
C LEU A 221 -18.00 3.53 35.67
N LEU A 222 -17.18 3.58 34.62
CA LEU A 222 -16.51 2.42 34.04
C LEU A 222 -15.57 1.75 35.06
N HIS A 223 -14.83 2.54 35.84
CA HIS A 223 -13.91 2.03 36.86
C HIS A 223 -14.65 1.23 37.95
N LYS A 224 -15.82 1.73 38.40
CA LYS A 224 -16.67 1.04 39.38
C LYS A 224 -17.31 -0.25 38.83
N GLN A 225 -17.56 -0.28 37.53
CA GLN A 225 -18.13 -1.47 36.88
C GLN A 225 -17.07 -2.55 36.69
N VAL A 226 -15.83 -2.17 36.35
CA VAL A 226 -14.71 -3.10 36.20
C VAL A 226 -14.22 -3.63 37.54
N SER A 227 -14.23 -2.82 38.61
CA SER A 227 -13.82 -3.27 39.95
C SER A 227 -14.76 -4.32 40.57
N ASN A 228 -15.99 -4.46 40.07
CA ASN A 228 -16.96 -5.44 40.55
C ASN A 228 -16.81 -6.82 39.88
N ILE A 229 -15.91 -6.96 38.90
CA ILE A 229 -15.68 -8.23 38.21
C ILE A 229 -14.71 -9.08 39.07
N PRO A 230 -15.07 -10.31 39.45
CA PRO A 230 -14.19 -11.21 40.20
C PRO A 230 -12.91 -11.53 39.41
N VAL A 231 -11.78 -11.61 40.11
CA VAL A 231 -10.46 -11.89 39.50
C VAL A 231 -10.44 -13.23 38.76
N ASP A 232 -11.16 -14.23 39.26
CA ASP A 232 -11.27 -15.55 38.62
C ASP A 232 -11.98 -15.47 37.25
N GLU A 233 -12.99 -14.60 37.10
CA GLU A 233 -13.71 -14.41 35.83
C GLU A 233 -12.84 -13.67 34.81
N ILE A 234 -12.01 -12.72 35.27
CA ILE A 234 -11.01 -12.05 34.44
C ILE A 234 -9.97 -13.07 33.96
N LYS A 235 -9.53 -13.99 34.83
CA LYS A 235 -8.58 -15.04 34.50
C LYS A 235 -9.15 -16.02 33.48
N ASP A 236 -10.36 -16.53 33.71
CA ASP A 236 -11.04 -17.44 32.79
C ASP A 236 -11.28 -16.80 31.41
N TYR A 237 -11.65 -15.51 31.39
CA TYR A 237 -11.83 -14.76 30.15
C TYR A 237 -10.53 -14.59 29.38
N LEU A 238 -9.43 -14.27 30.07
CA LEU A 238 -8.11 -14.18 29.45
C LEU A 238 -7.68 -15.56 28.92
N GLU A 239 -7.82 -16.63 29.69
CA GLU A 239 -7.47 -17.99 29.25
C GLU A 239 -8.28 -18.44 28.02
N LEU A 240 -9.55 -18.06 27.92
CA LEU A 240 -10.41 -18.42 26.80
C LEU A 240 -10.16 -17.57 25.54
N ASN A 241 -9.68 -16.33 25.71
CA ASN A 241 -9.50 -15.37 24.61
C ASN A 241 -8.02 -15.09 24.26
N VAL A 242 -7.06 -15.81 24.85
CA VAL A 242 -5.64 -15.73 24.46
C VAL A 242 -5.47 -16.32 23.05
N ASP A 243 -5.00 -15.48 22.13
CA ASP A 243 -4.73 -15.89 20.76
C ASP A 243 -3.25 -16.28 20.53
N ALA A 244 -2.94 -16.79 19.33
CA ALA A 244 -1.59 -17.21 18.96
C ALA A 244 -0.56 -16.06 18.87
N ASN A 245 -1.02 -14.79 18.88
CA ASN A 245 -0.17 -13.61 18.86
C ASN A 245 0.19 -13.15 20.29
N ASP A 246 -0.74 -13.27 21.24
CA ASP A 246 -0.52 -12.94 22.65
C ASP A 246 0.47 -13.90 23.32
N THR A 247 0.38 -15.20 23.02
CA THR A 247 1.37 -16.20 23.46
C THR A 247 2.78 -15.89 22.96
N ARG A 248 2.92 -15.29 21.78
CA ARG A 248 4.22 -14.89 21.22
C ARG A 248 4.81 -13.66 21.90
N SER A 249 3.98 -12.75 22.40
CA SER A 249 4.41 -11.58 23.20
C SER A 249 4.93 -11.99 24.58
N LEU A 250 4.30 -13.01 25.19
CA LEU A 250 4.73 -13.57 26.49
C LEU A 250 6.02 -14.40 26.37
N ILE A 251 6.21 -15.11 25.25
CA ILE A 251 7.43 -15.91 24.99
C ILE A 251 8.60 -15.02 24.49
N GLY A 252 8.30 -13.88 23.86
CA GLY A 252 9.30 -12.96 23.31
C GLY A 252 9.89 -11.96 24.32
N ASN A 253 9.28 -11.80 25.49
CA ASN A 253 9.84 -10.98 26.57
C ASN A 253 10.51 -11.90 27.60
N ASP A 254 11.80 -12.14 27.41
CA ASP A 254 12.72 -12.78 28.38
C ASP A 254 12.95 -11.86 29.61
N LYS A 255 11.86 -11.49 30.27
CA LYS A 255 11.86 -10.96 31.62
C LYS A 255 11.01 -11.92 32.44
N GLU A 256 11.69 -12.79 33.17
CA GLU A 256 11.08 -13.57 34.25
C GLU A 256 10.09 -12.67 35.01
N ILE A 257 8.83 -13.09 35.02
CA ILE A 257 7.81 -12.48 35.88
C ILE A 257 8.27 -12.78 37.31
N ASN A 258 8.89 -11.78 37.93
CA ASN A 258 9.32 -11.87 39.31
C ASN A 258 8.06 -11.77 40.19
N THR A 259 7.50 -12.93 40.54
CA THR A 259 6.28 -13.05 41.33
C THR A 259 6.40 -12.40 42.71
N ASP A 260 7.62 -12.21 43.23
CA ASP A 260 7.85 -11.55 44.51
C ASP A 260 7.67 -10.02 44.44
N ALA A 261 7.78 -9.43 43.23
CA ALA A 261 7.57 -8.00 43.01
C ALA A 261 6.13 -7.66 42.60
N LEU A 262 5.36 -8.65 42.14
CA LEU A 262 3.99 -8.46 41.66
C LEU A 262 3.02 -8.13 42.81
N ASP A 263 3.19 -8.77 43.97
CA ASP A 263 2.40 -8.46 45.16
C ASP A 263 2.69 -7.04 45.69
N ALA A 264 3.94 -6.58 45.60
CA ALA A 264 4.34 -5.23 46.02
C ALA A 264 3.80 -4.13 45.09
N ASP A 265 3.85 -4.36 43.77
CA ASP A 265 3.31 -3.42 42.77
C ASP A 265 1.78 -3.34 42.82
N LEU A 266 1.09 -4.42 43.21
CA LEU A 266 -0.36 -4.42 43.44
C LEU A 266 -0.74 -3.70 44.74
N GLN A 267 0.08 -3.81 45.80
CA GLN A 267 -0.16 -3.15 47.07
C GLN A 267 -0.09 -1.61 46.95
N ASP A 268 0.89 -1.10 46.18
CA ASP A 268 1.07 0.35 45.96
C ASP A 268 -0.09 0.96 45.15
N TYR A 269 -0.76 0.16 44.32
CA TYR A 269 -1.97 0.58 43.60
C TYR A 269 -3.24 0.53 44.45
N ILE A 270 -3.27 -0.27 45.52
CA ILE A 270 -4.42 -0.38 46.43
C ILE A 270 -4.35 0.64 47.56
N ASP A 271 -3.16 0.98 48.07
CA ASP A 271 -3.00 1.91 49.20
C ASP A 271 -3.03 3.41 48.82
N VAL A 272 -3.01 3.74 47.52
CA VAL A 272 -3.06 5.14 47.02
C VAL A 272 -4.49 5.61 46.71
N ASN A 273 -5.55 4.85 47.05
CA ASN A 273 -6.94 5.27 46.82
C ASN A 273 -7.90 4.98 47.98
#